data_AF-J2S6P9-F1
#
_entry.id   AF-J2S6P9-F1
#
_cell.length_a   1.000
_cell.length_b   1.000
_cell.length_c   1.000
_cell.angle_alpha   90.00
_cell.angle_beta   90.00
_cell.angle_gamma   90.00
#
_symmetry.space_group_name_H-M   'P 1'
#
loop_
_entity.id
_entity.type
_entity.pdbx_description
1 polymer ?
#
loop_
_entity_poly.entity_id
_entity_poly.type
_entity_poly.pdbx_seq_one_letter_code
_entity_poly.pdbx_strand_id
1 'polypeptide(L)' 'MIEFHADFGGLCYWILIKFCRTKLSDEQTIENKRRNLFFLSFLNIIFIFIVTMFLIHQ' A
#
# COMPACT_ATOMS: atom_id res chain seq x y z
N MET A 1 16.49 -8.39 10.76
CA MET A 1 16.34 -8.42 9.28
C MET A 1 15.26 -9.41 8.84
N ILE A 2 15.28 -10.66 9.30
CA ILE A 2 14.26 -11.68 8.93
C ILE A 2 12.84 -11.28 9.36
N GLU A 3 12.65 -10.78 10.59
CA GLU A 3 11.33 -10.34 11.08
C GLU A 3 10.74 -9.20 10.25
N PHE A 4 11.55 -8.19 9.90
CA PHE A 4 11.12 -7.09 9.04
C PHE A 4 10.61 -7.58 7.68
N HIS A 5 11.31 -8.53 7.05
CA HIS A 5 10.87 -9.10 5.77
C HIS A 5 9.61 -9.96 5.90
N ALA A 6 9.45 -10.67 7.02
CA ALA A 6 8.25 -11.46 7.31
C ALA A 6 7.02 -10.55 7.53
N ASP A 7 7.17 -9.49 8.33
CA ASP A 7 6.11 -8.52 8.60
C ASP A 7 5.73 -7.74 7.35
N PHE A 8 6.73 -7.29 6.57
CA PHE A 8 6.51 -6.61 5.30
C PHE A 8 5.85 -7.53 4.27
N GLY A 9 6.30 -8.79 4.16
CA GLY A 9 5.68 -9.81 3.31
C GLY A 9 4.24 -10.11 3.70
N GLY A 10 3.96 -10.22 5.01
CA GLY A 10 2.62 -10.40 5.56
C GLY A 10 1.69 -9.21 5.23
N LEU A 11 2.19 -7.99 5.36
CA LEU A 11 1.48 -6.77 4.99
C LEU A 11 1.14 -6.76 3.48
N CYS A 12 2.12 -7.05 2.61
CA CYS A 12 1.91 -7.13 1.17
C CYS A 12 0.88 -8.19 0.79
N TYR A 13 0.94 -9.37 1.42
CA TYR A 13 -0.01 -10.45 1.19
C TYR A 13 -1.43 -10.10 1.65
N TRP A 14 -1.56 -9.43 2.80
CA TRP A 14 -2.84 -8.95 3.30
C TRP A 14 -3.47 -7.92 2.35
N ILE A 15 -2.68 -6.96 1.87
CA ILE A 15 -3.11 -5.98 0.85
C ILE A 15 -3.59 -6.71 -0.40
N LEU A 16 -2.81 -7.65 -0.92
CA LEU A 16 -3.13 -8.40 -2.14
C LEU A 16 -4.44 -9.18 -2.01
N ILE A 17 -4.62 -9.93 -0.92
CA ILE A 17 -5.87 -10.67 -0.65
C ILE A 17 -7.06 -9.72 -0.61
N LYS A 18 -6.90 -8.56 0.04
CA LYS A 18 -7.98 -7.60 0.19
C LYS A 18 -8.42 -7.08 -1.18
N PHE A 19 -7.48 -6.63 -2.02
CA PHE A 19 -7.77 -6.15 -3.37
C PHE A 19 -8.24 -7.24 -4.33
N CYS A 20 -7.81 -8.49 -4.17
CA CYS A 20 -8.29 -9.61 -4.99
C CYS A 20 -9.69 -10.10 -4.58
N ARG A 21 -10.13 -9.86 -3.33
CA ARG A 21 -11.44 -10.29 -2.84
C ARG A 21 -12.53 -9.23 -3.00
N THR A 22 -12.19 -7.95 -3.06
CA THR A 22 -13.17 -6.89 -3.31
C THR A 22 -13.23 -6.52 -4.79
N LYS A 23 -14.45 -6.33 -5.30
CA LYS A 23 -14.64 -5.76 -6.63
C LYS A 23 -14.21 -4.31 -6.59
N LEU A 24 -13.41 -3.91 -7.57
CA LEU A 24 -12.91 -2.54 -7.70
C LEU A 24 -14.07 -1.52 -7.74
N SER A 25 -15.19 -1.88 -8.39
CA SER A 25 -16.41 -1.05 -8.45
C SER A 25 -16.97 -0.71 -7.08
N ASP A 26 -16.93 -1.65 -6.14
CA ASP A 26 -17.57 -1.53 -4.83
C ASP A 26 -16.67 -0.70 -3.88
N GLU A 27 -15.35 -0.79 -4.06
CA GLU A 27 -14.35 0.03 -3.34
C GLU A 27 -14.23 1.46 -3.90
N GLN A 28 -14.60 1.69 -5.16
CA GLN A 28 -14.61 3.02 -5.78
C GLN A 28 -15.93 3.80 -5.56
N THR A 29 -16.82 3.29 -4.71
CA THR A 29 -18.05 4.00 -4.30
C THR A 29 -17.75 5.25 -3.48
N ILE A 30 -18.69 6.20 -3.47
CA ILE A 30 -18.57 7.47 -2.73
C ILE A 30 -18.34 7.24 -1.22
N GLU A 31 -18.97 6.22 -0.64
CA GLU A 31 -18.80 5.80 0.76
C GLU A 31 -17.34 5.43 1.07
N ASN A 32 -16.69 4.69 0.17
CA ASN A 32 -15.32 4.21 0.38
C ASN A 32 -14.25 5.18 -0.14
N LYS A 33 -14.64 6.23 -0.88
CA LYS A 33 -13.74 7.22 -1.50
C LYS A 33 -12.73 7.81 -0.51
N ARG A 34 -13.17 8.21 0.69
CA ARG A 34 -12.27 8.82 1.69
C ARG A 34 -11.19 7.83 2.17
N ARG A 35 -11.57 6.58 2.42
CA ARG A 35 -10.65 5.52 2.84
C ARG A 35 -9.66 5.19 1.72
N ASN A 36 -10.14 5.10 0.48
CA ASN A 36 -9.29 4.85 -0.68
C ASN A 36 -8.29 5.99 -0.93
N LEU A 37 -8.72 7.25 -0.77
CA LEU A 37 -7.83 8.39 -0.92
C LEU A 37 -6.73 8.40 0.15
N PHE A 38 -7.08 8.06 1.39
CA PHE A 38 -6.11 7.95 2.49
C PHE A 38 -5.08 6.85 2.23
N PHE A 39 -5.55 5.67 1.79
CA PHE A 39 -4.68 4.55 1.43
C PHE A 39 -3.72 4.91 0.28
N LEU A 40 -4.23 5.59 -0.75
CA LEU A 40 -3.42 6.06 -1.88
C LEU A 40 -2.37 7.08 -1.44
N SER A 41 -2.72 8.02 -0.56
CA SER A 41 -1.79 9.01 -0.01
C SER A 41 -0.68 8.34 0.81
N PHE A 42 -1.02 7.36 1.64
CA PHE A 42 -0.07 6.56 2.40
C PHE A 42 0.92 5.81 1.48
N LEU A 43 0.42 5.15 0.43
CA LEU A 43 1.27 4.50 -0.57
C LEU A 43 2.20 5.49 -1.28
N ASN A 44 1.71 6.70 -1.57
CA ASN A 44 2.51 7.73 -2.23
C ASN A 44 3.69 8.18 -1.34
N ILE A 45 3.46 8.37 -0.04
CA ILE A 45 4.52 8.71 0.93
C ILE A 45 5.59 7.60 0.98
N ILE A 46 5.18 6.33 1.05
CA ILE A 46 6.11 5.19 1.03
C ILE A 46 6.93 5.19 -0.26
N PHE A 47 6.27 5.40 -1.40
CA PHE A 47 6.94 5.41 -2.69
C PHE A 47 7.98 6.54 -2.78
N ILE A 48 7.62 7.76 -2.39
CA ILE A 48 8.53 8.91 -2.34
C ILE A 48 9.73 8.61 -1.41
N PHE A 49 9.48 8.02 -0.24
CA PHE A 49 10.53 7.63 0.69
C PHE A 49 11.52 6.64 0.06
N ILE A 50 11.02 5.58 -0.59
CA ILE A 50 11.85 4.58 -1.28
C ILE A 50 12.67 5.22 -2.40
N VAL A 51 12.04 6.02 -3.26
CA VAL A 51 12.71 6.71 -4.38
C VAL A 51 13.80 7.66 -3.86
N THR A 52 13.51 8.41 -2.80
CA THR A 52 14.46 9.35 -2.20
C THR A 52 15.66 8.60 -1.61
N MET A 53 15.42 7.50 -0.88
CA MET A 53 16.49 6.66 -0.33
C MET A 53 17.36 6.06 -1.43
N PHE A 54 16.75 5.59 -2.52
CA PHE A 54 17.45 5.06 -3.68
C PHE A 54 18.33 6.11 -4.36
N LEU A 55 17.80 7.32 -4.61
CA LEU A 55 18.55 8.43 -5.22
C LEU A 55 19.70 8.95 -4.37
N ILE A 56 19.60 8.88 -3.04
CA ILE A 56 20.67 9.32 -2.12
C ILE A 56 21.78 8.28 -1.96
N HIS A 57 21.43 6.98 -2.02
CA HIS A 57 22.39 5.88 -1.82
C HIS A 57 23.01 5.34 -3.13
N GLN A 58 22.63 5.91 -4.28
CA GLN A 58 23.22 5.63 -5.59
C GLN A 58 24.31 6.65 -5.92
#